data_AF-A0AAV8Y968-F1
#
_entry.id   AF-A0AAV8Y968-F1
#
_cell.length_a   1.000
_cell.length_b   1.000
_cell.length_c   1.000
_cell.angle_alpha   90.00
_cell.angle_beta   90.00
_cell.angle_gamma   90.00
#
_symmetry.space_group_name_H-M   'P 1'
#
loop_
_entity.id
_entity.type
_entity.pdbx_description
1 polymer ?
#
loop_
_entity_poly.entity_id
_entity_poly.type
_entity_poly.pdbx_seq_one_letter_code
_entity_poly.pdbx_strand_id
1 'polypeptide(L)'
;MIGYGDRARTQCEVVRLFQETHPDLPPLNQGTSSKIEAQYREMGHVMKVSSKRQAVVDDDTKLNLLLALEENLITPARQLARDNSNGKPSSLER
;
A
#
# COMPACT_ATOMS: atom_id res chain seq x y z
N MET A 1 19.95 16.13 6.49
CA MET A 1 21.32 15.70 6.12
C MET A 1 21.31 14.19 6.03
N ILE A 2 21.52 13.68 4.82
CA ILE A 2 21.52 12.24 4.51
C ILE A 2 22.97 11.85 4.29
N GLY A 3 23.49 10.95 5.11
CA GLY A 3 24.86 10.46 4.98
C GLY A 3 24.89 8.94 4.96
N TYR A 4 25.78 8.38 4.14
CA TYR A 4 26.17 6.97 4.24
C TYR A 4 27.46 6.94 5.06
N GLY A 5 27.39 6.42 6.29
CA GLY A 5 28.49 6.54 7.26
C GLY A 5 28.72 7.98 7.76
N ASP A 6 29.97 8.31 8.07
CA ASP A 6 30.41 9.57 8.72
C ASP A 6 30.33 10.84 7.84
N ARG A 7 29.77 10.73 6.62
CA ARG A 7 29.72 11.84 5.66
C ARG A 7 28.28 12.32 5.50
N ALA A 8 27.94 13.38 6.21
CA ALA A 8 26.67 14.06 6.00
C ALA A 8 26.68 14.78 4.64
N ARG A 9 25.81 14.36 3.72
CA ARG A 9 25.64 14.99 2.40
C ARG A 9 24.34 15.79 2.35
N THR A 10 24.35 16.80 1.49
CA THR A 10 23.17 17.57 1.14
C THR A 10 22.28 16.80 0.16
N GLN A 11 20.98 17.11 0.12
CA GLN A 11 20.03 16.45 -0.78
C GLN A 11 20.41 16.64 -2.27
N CYS A 12 20.97 17.81 -2.61
CA CYS A 12 21.45 18.08 -3.98
C CYS A 12 22.61 17.18 -4.39
N GLU A 13 23.57 16.94 -3.48
CA GLU A 13 24.68 16.02 -3.73
C GLU A 13 24.21 14.58 -3.89
N VAL A 14 23.21 14.16 -3.11
CA VAL A 14 22.61 12.82 -3.23
C VAL A 14 21.94 12.64 -4.60
N VAL A 15 21.19 13.64 -5.08
CA VAL A 15 20.57 13.60 -6.41
C VAL A 15 21.63 13.53 -7.51
N ARG A 16 22.67 14.36 -7.42
CA ARG A 16 23.74 14.39 -8.42
C ARG A 16 24.48 13.06 -8.46
N LEU A 17 24.85 12.53 -7.30
CA LEU A 17 25.54 11.24 -7.21
C LEU A 17 24.67 10.10 -7.75
N PHE A 18 23.37 10.11 -7.43
CA PHE A 18 22.43 9.10 -7.93
C PHE A 18 22.39 9.08 -9.47
N GLN A 19 22.35 10.25 -10.10
CA GLN A 19 22.39 10.39 -11.57
C GLN A 19 23.73 9.95 -12.15
N GLU A 20 24.85 10.26 -11.48
CA GLU A 20 26.19 9.80 -11.90
C GLU A 20 26.32 8.26 -11.82
N THR A 21 25.77 7.62 -10.78
CA THR A 21 25.86 6.17 -10.58
C THR A 21 24.84 5.35 -11.39
N HIS A 22 23.71 5.96 -11.74
CA HIS A 22 22.60 5.31 -12.42
C HIS A 22 22.09 6.18 -13.57
N PRO A 23 22.87 6.32 -14.65
CA PRO A 23 22.51 7.17 -15.78
C PRO A 23 21.28 6.65 -16.55
N ASP A 24 21.00 5.35 -16.46
CA ASP A 24 19.89 4.70 -17.17
C ASP A 24 18.53 4.90 -16.48
N LEU A 25 18.53 5.40 -15.24
CA LEU A 25 17.31 5.62 -14.46
C LEU A 25 16.77 7.04 -14.67
N PRO A 26 15.44 7.24 -14.52
CA PRO A 26 14.86 8.57 -14.53
C PRO A 26 15.53 9.48 -13.49
N PRO A 27 15.77 10.76 -13.83
CA PRO A 27 16.42 11.69 -12.92
C PRO A 27 15.62 11.85 -11.64
N LEU A 28 16.27 11.64 -10.51
CA LEU A 28 15.69 11.87 -9.20
C LEU A 28 15.53 13.37 -8.95
N ASN A 29 14.40 13.79 -8.38
CA ASN A 29 14.20 15.18 -7.95
C ASN A 29 14.63 15.34 -6.47
N GLN A 30 15.15 16.51 -6.10
CA GLN A 30 15.44 16.89 -4.72
C GLN A 30 14.23 16.69 -3.80
N GLY A 31 13.02 17.04 -4.26
CA GLY A 31 11.79 16.83 -3.49
C GLY A 31 11.54 15.36 -3.17
N THR A 32 11.89 14.46 -4.09
CA THR A 32 11.80 13.00 -3.88
C THR A 32 12.83 12.54 -2.85
N SER A 33 14.08 13.01 -2.96
CA SER A 33 15.13 12.73 -1.96
C SER A 33 14.73 13.20 -0.55
N SER A 34 14.15 14.40 -0.44
CA SER A 34 13.66 14.96 0.82
C SER A 34 12.51 14.13 1.43
N LYS A 35 11.55 13.68 0.61
CA LYS A 35 10.47 12.79 1.09
C LYS A 35 10.99 11.44 1.57
N ILE A 36 11.92 10.85 0.82
CA ILE A 36 12.57 9.58 1.20
C ILE A 36 13.33 9.75 2.52
N GLU A 37 14.04 10.87 2.70
CA GLU A 37 14.72 11.20 3.97
C GLU A 37 13.75 11.31 5.13
N ALA A 38 12.68 12.10 4.97
CA ALA A 38 11.67 12.28 6.00
C ALA A 38 11.06 10.93 6.41
N GLN A 39 10.70 10.11 5.41
CA GLN A 39 10.15 8.78 5.62
C GLN A 39 11.12 7.85 6.36
N TYR A 40 12.41 7.88 5.99
CA TYR A 40 13.44 7.08 6.67
C TYR A 40 13.69 7.54 8.10
N ARG A 41 13.70 8.85 8.36
CA ARG A 41 13.87 9.40 9.72
C ARG A 41 12.70 9.06 10.64
N GLU A 42 11.49 9.04 10.10
CA GLU A 42 10.27 8.75 10.86
C GLU A 42 10.11 7.25 11.14
N MET A 43 10.26 6.40 10.12
CA MET A 43 9.97 4.96 10.23
C MET A 43 11.22 4.09 10.38
N GLY A 44 12.43 4.64 10.23
CA GLY A 44 13.69 3.88 10.22
C GLY A 44 13.92 3.07 8.94
N HIS A 45 12.98 3.11 7.99
CA HIS A 45 13.04 2.39 6.72
C HIS A 45 12.13 3.03 5.68
N VAL A 46 12.38 2.75 4.40
CA VAL A 46 11.57 3.26 3.28
C VAL A 46 10.78 2.08 2.70
N MET A 47 9.51 1.95 3.12
CA MET A 47 8.59 0.95 2.56
C MET A 47 8.07 1.40 1.21
N LYS A 48 8.05 0.48 0.24
CA LYS A 48 7.27 0.66 -0.98
C LYS A 48 5.80 0.55 -0.62
N VAL A 49 5.05 1.64 -0.73
CA VAL A 49 3.60 1.62 -0.51
C VAL A 49 2.98 0.66 -1.53
N SER A 50 2.47 -0.46 -1.06
CA SER A 50 1.70 -1.40 -1.87
C SER A 50 0.42 -0.69 -2.32
N SER A 51 0.33 -0.35 -3.60
CA SER A 51 -0.85 0.27 -4.21
C SER A 51 -2.05 -0.68 -4.35
N LYS A 52 -1.96 -1.91 -3.80
CA LYS A 52 -3.10 -2.82 -3.75
C LYS A 52 -4.18 -2.20 -2.87
N ARG A 53 -5.19 -1.60 -3.50
CA ARG A 53 -6.44 -1.24 -2.84
C ARG A 53 -7.00 -2.52 -2.24
N GLN A 54 -6.93 -2.65 -0.92
CA GLN A 54 -7.70 -3.67 -0.23
C GLN A 54 -9.17 -3.30 -0.39
N ALA A 55 -9.97 -4.24 -0.88
CA ALA A 55 -11.41 -4.06 -0.86
C ALA A 55 -11.83 -3.99 0.61
N VAL A 56 -12.33 -2.82 1.03
CA VAL A 56 -12.87 -2.65 2.37
C VAL A 56 -14.18 -3.43 2.41
N VAL A 57 -14.17 -4.55 3.14
CA VAL A 57 -15.37 -5.32 3.46
C VAL A 57 -15.98 -4.68 4.70
N ASP A 58 -17.27 -4.39 4.63
CA ASP A 58 -18.02 -3.75 5.71
C ASP A 58 -18.12 -4.68 6.94
N ASP A 59 -18.12 -4.11 8.14
CA ASP A 59 -18.04 -4.90 9.38
C ASP A 59 -19.28 -5.77 9.60
N ASP A 60 -20.45 -5.30 9.18
CA ASP A 60 -21.69 -6.09 9.21
C ASP A 60 -21.61 -7.31 8.29
N THR A 61 -21.02 -7.15 7.11
CA THR A 61 -20.81 -8.26 6.17
C THR A 61 -19.78 -9.28 6.68
N LYS A 62 -18.78 -8.83 7.45
CA LYS A 62 -17.85 -9.76 8.12
C LYS A 62 -18.55 -10.54 9.22
N LEU A 63 -19.37 -9.87 10.03
CA LEU A 63 -20.11 -10.52 11.11
C LEU A 63 -21.06 -11.58 10.58
N ASN A 64 -21.83 -11.26 9.53
CA ASN A 64 -22.76 -12.20 8.90
C ASN A 64 -22.03 -13.42 8.30
N LEU A 65 -20.84 -13.22 7.71
CA LEU A 65 -20.02 -14.33 7.21
C LEU A 65 -19.52 -15.24 8.35
N LEU A 66 -19.12 -14.66 9.49
CA LEU A 66 -18.65 -15.43 10.65
C LEU A 66 -19.78 -16.25 11.27
N LEU A 67 -20.97 -15.65 11.44
CA LEU A 67 -22.15 -16.36 11.94
C LEU A 67 -22.56 -17.49 11.01
N ALA A 68 -22.56 -17.26 9.69
CA ALA A 68 -22.90 -18.29 8.71
C ALA A 68 -21.89 -19.45 8.66
N LEU A 69 -20.61 -19.19 9.01
CA LEU A 69 -19.60 -20.24 9.18
C LEU A 69 -19.80 -21.05 10.46
N GLU A 70 -20.21 -20.39 11.55
CA GLU A 70 -20.51 -21.05 12.83
C GLU A 70 -21.72 -21.97 12.72
N GLU A 71 -22.78 -21.51 12.06
CA GLU A 71 -24.02 -22.28 11.90
C GLU A 71 -23.84 -23.51 10.99
N ASN A 72 -22.98 -23.42 9.96
CA ASN A 72 -22.74 -24.52 9.03
C ASN A 72 -21.29 -24.56 8.51
N LEU A 73 -20.41 -25.24 9.24
CA LEU A 73 -18.98 -25.40 8.93
C LEU A 73 -18.67 -26.11 7.60
N ILE A 74 -19.65 -26.82 7.02
CA ILE A 74 -19.48 -27.61 5.78
C ILE A 74 -19.82 -26.76 4.55
N THR A 75 -20.40 -25.58 4.73
CA THR A 75 -20.85 -24.75 3.62
C THR A 75 -19.66 -24.26 2.80
N PRO A 76 -19.62 -24.48 1.48
CA PRO A 76 -18.50 -24.05 0.67
C PRO A 76 -18.44 -22.51 0.64
N ALA A 77 -17.24 -21.94 0.78
CA ALA A 77 -17.02 -20.49 0.86
C ALA A 77 -17.63 -19.69 -0.30
N ARG A 78 -17.77 -20.30 -1.49
CA ARG A 78 -18.43 -19.68 -2.65
C ARG A 78 -19.93 -19.45 -2.44
N GLN A 79 -20.58 -20.33 -1.69
CA GLN A 79 -22.01 -20.24 -1.39
C GLN A 79 -22.25 -19.17 -0.33
N LEU A 80 -21.47 -19.16 0.74
CA LEU A 80 -21.49 -18.11 1.77
C LEU A 80 -21.26 -16.70 1.19
N ALA A 81 -20.34 -16.58 0.23
CA ALA A 81 -20.09 -15.31 -0.45
C ALA A 81 -21.27 -14.84 -1.31
N ARG A 82 -22.04 -15.76 -1.93
CA ARG A 82 -23.24 -15.41 -2.70
C ARG A 82 -24.35 -14.92 -1.79
N ASP A 83 -24.61 -15.64 -0.71
CA ASP A 83 -25.72 -15.34 0.20
C ASP A 83 -25.52 -13.98 0.89
N ASN A 84 -24.26 -13.60 1.17
CA ASN A 84 -23.90 -12.32 1.76
C ASN A 84 -23.65 -11.19 0.75
N SER A 85 -23.74 -11.44 -0.56
CA SER A 85 -23.47 -10.42 -1.61
C SER A 85 -24.66 -9.55 -2.00
N ASN A 86 -25.86 -9.82 -1.46
CA ASN A 86 -27.11 -9.15 -1.83
C ASN A 86 -27.27 -7.69 -1.34
N GLY A 87 -26.20 -7.07 -0.83
CA GLY A 87 -26.22 -5.68 -0.34
C GLY A 87 -25.78 -4.60 -1.33
N LYS A 88 -25.59 -4.90 -2.63
CA LYS A 88 -25.25 -3.87 -3.63
C LYS A 88 -26.44 -3.63 -4.57
N PRO A 89 -27.04 -2.41 -4.61
CA PRO A 89 -28.08 -2.11 -5.57
C PRO A 89 -27.51 -2.19 -6.99
N SER A 90 -28.22 -2.95 -7.82
CA SER A 90 -28.05 -3.03 -9.28
C SER A 90 -28.14 -1.63 -9.88
N SER A 91 -27.00 -0.98 -10.07
CA SER A 91 -26.90 0.24 -10.87
C SER A 91 -26.68 -0.17 -12.33
N LEU A 92 -27.72 -0.70 -12.97
CA LEU A 92 -27.72 -0.90 -14.42
C LEU A 92 -29.15 -0.95 -14.97
N GLU A 93 -29.86 0.18 -14.91
CA GLU A 93 -30.92 0.48 -15.87
C GLU A 93 -30.34 1.47 -16.90
N ARG A 94 -30.35 1.06 -18.17
CA ARG A 94 -30.29 1.92 -19.35
C ARG A 94 -31.36 1.45 -20.31
#